data_AF-A0A924XF34-F1
#
_entry.id   AF-A0A924XF34-F1
#
_cell.length_a   1.000
_cell.length_b   1.000
_cell.length_c   1.000
_cell.angle_alpha   90.00
_cell.angle_beta   90.00
_cell.angle_gamma   90.00
#
_symmetry.space_group_name_H-M   'P 1'
#
loop_
_entity.id
_entity.type
_entity.pdbx_description
1 polymer ?
#
loop_
_entity_poly.entity_id
_entity_poly.type
_entity_poly.pdbx_seq_one_letter_code
_entity_poly.pdbx_strand_id
1 'polypeptide(L)'
;MREEILMQYMILIYGNEGAWSTMPPDQMKQSFEAFMQYNQNLAKAGILRSGEQLQPTRAATTVRMAQGKIETRDGPFAETKE
;
A
#
# COMPACT_ATOMS: atom_id res chain seq x y z
N MET A 1 32.27 12.06 -6.65
CA MET A 1 31.86 11.06 -5.65
C MET A 1 30.66 10.31 -6.23
N ARG A 2 30.75 8.99 -6.40
CA ARG A 2 29.55 8.18 -6.69
C ARG A 2 28.77 8.11 -5.38
N GLU A 3 27.51 8.53 -5.37
CA GLU A 3 26.60 8.11 -4.30
C GLU A 3 26.66 6.58 -4.26
N GLU A 4 26.95 5.98 -3.10
CA GLU A 4 26.55 4.61 -2.88
C GLU A 4 25.03 4.58 -3.05
N ILE A 5 24.55 3.89 -4.09
CA ILE A 5 23.12 3.64 -4.24
C ILE A 5 22.74 2.68 -3.11
N LEU A 6 22.30 3.23 -1.98
CA LEU A 6 21.69 2.45 -0.92
C LEU A 6 20.47 1.74 -1.52
N MET A 7 20.50 0.40 -1.50
CA MET A 7 19.42 -0.44 -2.01
C MET A 7 18.09 -0.04 -1.39
N GLN A 8 17.08 0.15 -2.22
CA GLN A 8 15.72 0.45 -1.78
C GLN A 8 14.84 -0.78 -1.95
N TYR A 9 13.92 -0.96 -1.01
CA TYR A 9 12.96 -2.04 -1.00
C TYR A 9 11.56 -1.45 -0.87
N MET A 10 10.61 -2.05 -1.59
CA MET A 10 9.19 -1.75 -1.46
C MET A 10 8.51 -2.91 -0.74
N ILE A 11 7.87 -2.62 0.38
CA ILE A 11 7.09 -3.59 1.14
C ILE A 11 5.62 -3.36 0.78
N LEU A 12 5.03 -4.32 0.08
CA LEU A 12 3.62 -4.29 -0.28
C LEU A 12 2.81 -5.01 0.80
N ILE A 13 1.83 -4.31 1.36
CA ILE A 13 0.93 -4.84 2.39
C ILE A 13 -0.37 -5.23 1.71
N TYR A 14 -0.59 -6.54 1.59
CA TYR A 14 -1.80 -7.12 1.03
C TYR A 14 -2.73 -7.59 2.14
N GLY A 15 -4.04 -7.43 1.93
CA GLY A 15 -5.04 -7.88 2.88
C GLY A 15 -6.43 -7.81 2.29
N ASN A 16 -7.32 -8.64 2.84
CA ASN A 16 -8.71 -8.70 2.41
C ASN A 16 -9.49 -7.48 2.90
N GLU A 17 -9.95 -6.63 1.98
CA GLU A 17 -10.71 -5.42 2.34
C GLU A 17 -12.02 -5.75 3.08
N GLY A 18 -12.67 -6.87 2.73
CA GLY A 18 -13.89 -7.33 3.38
C GLY A 18 -13.65 -7.74 4.83
N ALA A 19 -12.61 -8.55 5.07
CA ALA A 19 -12.21 -8.94 6.42
C ALA A 19 -11.76 -7.73 7.24
N TRP A 20 -11.05 -6.78 6.61
CA TRP A 20 -10.63 -5.54 7.25
C TRP A 20 -11.83 -4.69 7.66
N SER A 21 -12.81 -4.54 6.78
CA SER A 21 -14.02 -3.74 7.04
C SER A 21 -14.92 -4.31 8.15
N THR A 22 -14.80 -5.61 8.43
CA THR A 22 -15.60 -6.33 9.43
C THR A 22 -14.80 -6.67 10.70
N MET A 23 -13.52 -6.28 10.76
CA MET A 23 -12.66 -6.53 11.91
C MET A 23 -13.18 -5.79 13.16
N PRO A 24 -13.17 -6.43 14.35
CA PRO A 24 -13.54 -5.77 15.59
C PRO A 24 -12.70 -4.50 15.84
N PRO A 25 -13.29 -3.39 16.32
CA PRO A 25 -12.59 -2.12 16.50
C PRO A 25 -11.33 -2.21 17.37
N ASP A 26 -11.34 -3.05 18.42
CA ASP A 26 -10.19 -3.23 19.30
C ASP A 26 -9.01 -3.91 18.58
N GLN A 27 -9.31 -4.92 17.75
CA GLN A 27 -8.30 -5.62 16.95
C GLN A 27 -7.74 -4.73 15.84
N MET A 28 -8.62 -3.92 15.23
CA MET A 28 -8.24 -2.89 14.26
C MET A 28 -7.27 -1.89 14.88
N LYS A 29 -7.63 -1.34 16.04
CA LYS A 29 -6.81 -0.38 16.79
C LYS A 29 -5.45 -0.97 17.17
N GLN A 30 -5.42 -2.18 17.71
CA GLN A 30 -4.17 -2.87 18.07
C GLN A 30 -3.25 -3.05 16.84
N SER A 31 -3.82 -3.41 15.70
CA SER A 31 -3.07 -3.60 14.45
C SER A 31 -2.47 -2.28 13.95
N PHE A 32 -3.26 -1.19 13.98
CA PHE A 32 -2.78 0.14 13.62
C PHE A 32 -1.69 0.64 14.58
N GLU A 33 -1.83 0.44 15.89
CA GLU A 33 -0.83 0.84 16.88
C GLU A 33 0.50 0.12 16.65
N ALA A 34 0.47 -1.20 16.40
CA ALA A 34 1.65 -1.98 16.07
C ALA A 34 2.33 -1.49 14.78
N PHE A 35 1.54 -1.20 13.73
CA PHE A 35 2.04 -0.66 12.47
C PHE A 35 2.70 0.72 12.64
N MET A 36 2.06 1.61 13.40
CA MET A 36 2.60 2.94 13.70
C MET A 36 3.91 2.85 14.50
N GLN A 37 4.00 1.95 15.48
CA GLN A 37 5.23 1.73 16.23
C GLN A 37 6.36 1.21 15.32
N TYR A 38 6.05 0.30 14.40
CA TYR A 38 7.02 -0.19 13.41
C TYR A 38 7.56 0.94 12.52
N ASN A 39 6.68 1.77 11.96
CA ASN A 39 7.08 2.92 11.14
C ASN A 39 7.94 3.93 11.92
N GLN A 40 7.59 4.22 13.18
CA GLN A 40 8.41 5.08 14.04
C GLN A 40 9.81 4.53 14.25
N ASN A 41 9.95 3.21 14.42
CA ASN A 41 11.26 2.57 14.58
C ASN A 41 12.09 2.68 13.29
N LEU A 42 11.48 2.45 12.11
CA LEU A 42 12.14 2.62 10.82
C LEU A 42 12.56 4.07 10.56
N ALA A 43 11.72 5.03 10.95
CA ALA A 43 12.01 6.45 10.84
C ALA A 43 13.18 6.85 11.76
N LYS A 44 13.16 6.44 13.03
CA LYS A 44 14.25 6.66 13.99
C LYS A 44 15.58 6.07 13.53
N ALA A 45 15.53 4.92 12.85
CA ALA A 45 16.70 4.28 12.26
C ALA A 45 17.19 4.95 10.96
N GLY A 46 16.47 5.95 10.42
CA GLY A 46 16.84 6.66 9.21
C GLY A 46 16.65 5.86 7.91
N ILE A 47 15.92 4.73 7.97
CA ILE A 47 15.73 3.81 6.84
C ILE A 47 14.34 3.88 6.22
N LEU A 48 13.35 4.49 6.89
CA LEU A 48 12.06 4.75 6.27
C LEU A 48 12.22 5.76 5.12
N ARG A 49 11.75 5.40 3.92
CA ARG A 49 11.79 6.27 2.73
C ARG A 49 10.43 6.90 2.43
N SER A 50 9.38 6.09 2.46
CA SER A 50 7.98 6.49 2.30
C SER A 50 7.07 5.34 2.74
N GLY A 51 5.80 5.64 2.97
CA GLY A 51 4.75 4.66 3.26
C GLY A 51 3.41 5.36 3.45
N GLU A 52 2.41 4.93 2.70
CA GLU A 52 1.05 5.50 2.74
C GLU A 52 0.01 4.39 2.74
N GLN A 53 -1.06 4.58 3.49
CA GLN A 53 -2.22 3.71 3.38
C GLN A 53 -2.99 4.03 2.10
N LEU A 54 -3.30 3.00 1.32
CA LEU A 54 -4.16 3.15 0.14
C LEU A 54 -5.63 3.20 0.54
N GLN A 55 -6.41 3.95 -0.24
CA GLN A 55 -7.87 3.87 -0.21
C GLN A 55 -8.33 2.50 -0.74
N PRO A 56 -9.58 2.08 -0.44
CA PRO A 56 -10.11 0.82 -0.95
C PRO A 56 -10.01 0.70 -2.47
N THR A 57 -9.85 -0.52 -2.98
CA THR A 57 -9.65 -0.85 -4.41
C THR A 57 -10.73 -0.23 -5.32
N ARG A 58 -11.97 -0.10 -4.83
CA ARG A 58 -13.08 0.55 -5.55
C ARG A 58 -12.84 2.04 -5.88
N ALA A 59 -11.93 2.70 -5.19
CA ALA A 59 -11.57 4.10 -5.41
C ALA A 59 -10.48 4.27 -6.48
N ALA A 60 -9.89 3.16 -6.95
CA ALA A 60 -8.87 3.19 -7.98
C ALA A 60 -9.46 3.45 -9.37
N THR A 61 -8.66 4.06 -10.25
CA THR A 61 -8.92 4.13 -11.69
C THR A 61 -7.72 3.54 -12.41
N THR A 62 -7.96 2.54 -13.24
CA THR A 62 -6.94 1.91 -14.06
C THR A 62 -6.86 2.57 -15.43
N VAL A 63 -5.65 2.98 -15.82
CA VAL A 63 -5.35 3.50 -17.16
C VAL A 63 -4.52 2.46 -17.92
N ARG A 64 -4.94 2.08 -19.12
CA ARG A 64 -4.24 1.13 -19.99
C ARG A 64 -4.02 1.74 -21.37
N MET A 65 -2.85 1.49 -21.94
CA MET A 65 -2.61 1.74 -23.37
C MET A 65 -2.82 0.45 -24.17
N ALA A 66 -3.68 0.52 -25.18
CA ALA A 66 -4.02 -0.58 -26.06
C ALA A 66 -4.11 -0.06 -27.50
N GLN A 67 -3.34 -0.66 -28.43
CA GLN A 67 -3.31 -0.27 -29.84
C GLN A 67 -3.10 1.24 -30.08
N GLY A 68 -2.26 1.89 -29.26
CA GLY A 68 -1.98 3.32 -29.36
C GLY A 68 -3.07 4.24 -28.82
N LYS A 69 -4.11 3.70 -28.18
CA LYS A 69 -5.18 4.47 -27.52
C LYS A 69 -5.11 4.28 -26.01
N ILE A 70 -5.54 5.31 -25.29
CA ILE A 70 -5.70 5.28 -23.84
C ILE A 70 -7.12 4.82 -23.52
N GLU A 71 -7.23 3.79 -22.69
CA GLU A 71 -8.48 3.33 -22.09
C GLU A 71 -8.43 3.56 -20.58
N THR A 72 -9.53 4.03 -20.00
CA THR A 72 -9.69 4.20 -18.55
C THR A 72 -10.81 3.29 -18.06
N ARG A 73 -10.60 2.64 -16.90
CA ARG A 73 -11.59 1.79 -16.25
C ARG A 73 -11.61 2.07 -14.76
N ASP A 74 -12.79 2.11 -14.17
CA ASP A 74 -12.92 2.20 -12.71
C ASP A 74 -12.54 0.85 -12.08
N GLY A 75 -11.88 0.91 -10.92
CA GLY A 75 -11.39 -0.25 -10.19
C GLY A 75 -9.90 -0.57 -10.41
N PRO A 76 -9.41 -1.63 -9.74
CA PRO A 76 -7.99 -2.00 -9.71
C PRO A 76 -7.51 -2.56 -11.07
N PHE A 77 -6.17 -2.65 -11.23
CA PHE A 77 -5.55 -3.14 -12.46
C PHE A 77 -6.00 -4.55 -12.86
N ALA A 78 -6.22 -5.41 -11.87
CA ALA A 78 -6.77 -6.74 -12.02
C ALA A 78 -7.74 -7.00 -10.86
N GLU A 79 -8.83 -7.73 -11.14
CA GLU A 79 -9.61 -8.35 -10.08
C GLU A 79 -8.73 -9.40 -9.39
N THR A 80 -8.33 -9.11 -8.16
CA THR A 80 -7.52 -10.01 -7.34
C THR A 80 -8.40 -10.60 -6.25
N LYS A 81 -8.19 -11.88 -5.90
CA LYS A 81 -8.79 -12.48 -4.70
C LYS A 81 -7.81 -12.29 -3.56
N GLU A 82 -7.77 -11.09 -3.00
CA GLU A 82 -7.02 -10.81 -1.77
C GLU A 82 -7.94 -10.22 -0.72
#